data_AF-A0A177LSD5-F1
#
_entry.id   AF-A0A177LSD5-F1
#
_cell.length_a   1.000
_cell.length_b   1.000
_cell.length_c   1.000
_cell.angle_alpha   90.00
_cell.angle_beta   90.00
_cell.angle_gamma   90.00
#
_symmetry.space_group_name_H-M   'P 1'
#
loop_
_entity.id
_entity.type
_entity.pdbx_description
1 polymer ?
#
loop_
_entity_poly.entity_id
_entity_poly.type
_entity_poly.pdbx_seq_one_letter_code
_entity_poly.pdbx_strand_id
1 'polypeptide(L)'
;MFRKNCNRKASLLVALKVIAANSLDIGVSEAAESKTYSKPPMAAFSSQMPDALLGNDKFEKPVWNLHDTLNLPKWLDASLEQRTRYETMDGNFKANGRGGDQQIALQTALWLQAHIAKFRIGAEFLDARALGADSGSGVNNTHADEADFIQGYAAWADQNLFYSGIGAEIVAGRQTLNLGSRRLIARNAMRNDINSFTGVKLRLLNYDTWQFTGFVTMPVNRYPTAAVDILNEVHEFDEEDTHTWFSGGFLELYNLAWGINSEVYLYNLDEGDSIRNPTRNRRYFTPGVRFYLKPKKANFDFQLETIGQLGTVRSSTAANNGRDLEHAAWYQHADVGYTFDAPWSPRFALEYDYASGDENPNDNQDQRFDTLYGARRFEFGATGMYGAFARSNISSPGYRIVAAPRSDVQLGVSHRFYWLASDRDSWTTAGLQDTSGRSGDFVGQQLELTARWDFNSSLNFETGWAHLFKGEFAKRAPSAPTIKEDVDYVYVQSQLRF
;
A
#
# COMPACT_ATOMS: atom_id res chain seq x y z
N MET A 1 -34.66 3.83 -92.88
CA MET A 1 -35.90 3.03 -92.73
C MET A 1 -36.49 3.41 -91.36
N PHE A 2 -37.65 4.07 -91.40
CA PHE A 2 -38.63 4.46 -90.36
C PHE A 2 -38.15 4.78 -88.92
N ARG A 3 -38.17 6.04 -88.44
CA ARG A 3 -39.33 6.90 -88.03
C ARG A 3 -40.05 6.33 -86.78
N LYS A 4 -40.52 7.07 -85.76
CA LYS A 4 -40.64 8.51 -85.42
C LYS A 4 -41.41 8.61 -84.08
N ASN A 5 -41.17 9.68 -83.31
CA ASN A 5 -42.14 10.60 -82.66
C ASN A 5 -43.22 10.07 -81.67
N CYS A 6 -43.78 10.83 -80.73
CA CYS A 6 -43.65 12.18 -80.14
C CYS A 6 -44.86 12.36 -79.19
N ASN A 7 -44.91 13.50 -78.47
CA ASN A 7 -46.05 14.17 -77.80
C ASN A 7 -46.34 13.77 -76.34
N ARG A 8 -46.73 14.67 -75.42
CA ARG A 8 -46.93 16.15 -75.40
C ARG A 8 -47.27 16.58 -73.96
N LYS A 9 -47.17 17.90 -73.73
CA LYS A 9 -47.86 18.82 -72.77
C LYS A 9 -46.94 19.31 -71.63
N ALA A 10 -46.43 20.55 -71.64
CA ALA A 10 -47.04 21.91 -71.69
C ALA A 10 -47.50 22.45 -70.31
N SER A 11 -46.74 23.45 -69.84
CA SER A 11 -47.17 24.67 -69.10
C SER A 11 -47.44 24.51 -67.58
N LEU A 12 -47.16 25.43 -66.66
CA LEU A 12 -46.96 26.89 -66.69
C LEU A 12 -46.43 27.37 -65.30
N LEU A 13 -45.71 28.50 -65.26
CA LEU A 13 -45.61 29.52 -64.18
C LEU A 13 -44.77 29.32 -62.88
N VAL A 14 -43.57 29.91 -62.90
CA VAL A 14 -42.95 30.91 -61.98
C VAL A 14 -43.61 31.17 -60.59
N ALA A 15 -42.87 30.96 -59.49
CA ALA A 15 -42.33 32.03 -58.59
C ALA A 15 -41.87 31.53 -57.19
N LEU A 16 -40.64 31.95 -56.82
CA LEU A 16 -40.15 32.36 -55.47
C LEU A 16 -39.98 31.37 -54.29
N LYS A 17 -38.68 31.05 -54.07
CA LYS A 17 -37.85 31.37 -52.88
C LYS A 17 -38.04 30.65 -51.52
N VAL A 18 -36.85 30.24 -51.03
CA VAL A 18 -36.30 30.14 -49.65
C VAL A 18 -36.28 28.78 -48.92
N ILE A 19 -35.05 28.40 -48.52
CA ILE A 19 -34.56 27.81 -47.24
C ILE A 19 -33.88 26.43 -47.33
N ALA A 20 -32.56 26.52 -47.08
CA ALA A 20 -31.63 25.62 -46.40
C ALA A 20 -31.26 24.26 -47.00
N ALA A 21 -30.03 24.23 -47.51
CA ALA A 21 -29.16 23.07 -47.49
C ALA A 21 -28.86 22.62 -46.05
N ASN A 22 -28.86 21.31 -45.81
CA ASN A 22 -28.06 20.63 -44.79
C ASN A 22 -27.95 19.15 -45.21
N SER A 23 -26.92 18.85 -46.00
CA SER A 23 -26.39 17.49 -46.12
C SER A 23 -25.54 17.23 -44.87
N LEU A 24 -26.09 16.43 -43.94
CA LEU A 24 -25.35 15.89 -42.81
C LEU A 24 -24.40 14.80 -43.33
N ASP A 25 -23.12 15.17 -43.47
CA ASP A 25 -22.02 14.21 -43.46
C ASP A 25 -22.00 13.53 -42.09
N ILE A 26 -22.44 12.27 -42.05
CA ILE A 26 -22.23 11.41 -40.88
C ILE A 26 -20.80 10.92 -40.96
N GLY A 27 -19.89 11.72 -40.41
CA GLY A 27 -18.54 11.28 -40.08
C GLY A 27 -18.65 10.18 -39.03
N VAL A 28 -18.30 8.95 -39.41
CA VAL A 28 -18.03 7.87 -38.47
C VAL A 28 -16.76 8.28 -37.72
N SER A 29 -16.92 8.97 -36.60
CA SER A 29 -15.87 9.08 -35.60
C SER A 29 -15.63 7.66 -35.10
N GLU A 30 -14.50 7.06 -35.48
CA GLU A 30 -13.91 5.98 -34.68
C GLU A 30 -13.85 6.50 -33.24
N ALA A 31 -14.71 5.94 -32.38
CA ALA A 31 -14.67 6.22 -30.97
C ALA A 31 -13.32 5.68 -30.48
N ALA A 32 -12.35 6.58 -30.26
CA ALA A 32 -11.08 6.25 -29.68
C ALA A 32 -11.34 5.40 -28.43
N GLU A 33 -10.77 4.19 -28.41
CA GLU A 33 -10.94 3.25 -27.31
C GLU A 33 -10.63 3.98 -25.99
N SER A 34 -11.60 4.03 -25.07
CA SER A 34 -11.44 4.78 -23.84
C SER A 34 -10.31 4.16 -23.03
N LYS A 35 -9.17 4.87 -22.92
CA LYS A 35 -8.04 4.42 -22.11
C LYS A 35 -8.51 4.13 -20.68
N THR A 36 -8.14 2.96 -20.18
CA THR A 36 -8.41 2.55 -18.79
C THR A 36 -7.18 2.83 -17.95
N TYR A 37 -7.32 3.65 -16.91
CA TYR A 37 -6.22 4.01 -16.02
C TYR A 37 -6.23 3.19 -14.72
N SER A 38 -5.05 3.01 -14.14
CA SER A 38 -4.91 2.47 -12.79
C SER A 38 -5.32 3.52 -11.77
N LYS A 39 -6.07 3.09 -10.75
CA LYS A 39 -6.45 3.97 -9.63
C LYS A 39 -5.27 4.10 -8.66
N PRO A 40 -4.78 5.31 -8.35
CA PRO A 40 -3.70 5.48 -7.38
C PRO A 40 -4.19 5.17 -5.95
N PRO A 41 -3.31 4.75 -5.02
CA PRO A 41 -3.66 4.60 -3.60
C PRO A 41 -4.15 5.90 -2.95
N MET A 42 -4.86 5.83 -1.81
CA MET A 42 -5.28 7.01 -1.04
C MET A 42 -4.17 7.53 -0.11
N ALA A 43 -3.01 7.87 -0.69
CA ALA A 43 -1.84 8.43 -0.02
C ALA A 43 -0.94 9.19 -1.00
N ALA A 44 0.10 9.85 -0.48
CA ALA A 44 1.19 10.42 -1.26
C ALA A 44 1.89 9.36 -2.12
N PHE A 45 1.62 9.39 -3.42
CA PHE A 45 2.02 8.37 -4.40
C PHE A 45 2.46 8.94 -5.75
N SER A 46 2.33 10.25 -6.02
CA SER A 46 2.72 10.88 -7.29
C SER A 46 4.16 10.57 -7.67
N SER A 47 5.08 10.55 -6.71
CA SER A 47 6.49 10.20 -6.94
C SER A 47 6.72 8.76 -7.44
N GLN A 48 5.71 7.89 -7.33
CA GLN A 48 5.74 6.49 -7.73
C GLN A 48 4.93 6.21 -9.01
N MET A 49 4.23 7.21 -9.55
CA MET A 49 3.41 7.03 -10.76
C MET A 49 4.24 6.96 -12.05
N PRO A 50 5.32 7.77 -12.22
CA PRO A 50 6.19 7.66 -13.38
C PRO A 50 7.06 6.40 -13.33
N ASP A 51 7.22 5.74 -14.49
CA ASP A 51 8.14 4.61 -14.64
C ASP A 51 9.09 4.89 -15.82
N ALA A 52 10.39 4.98 -15.53
CA ALA A 52 11.39 5.30 -16.55
C ALA A 52 11.59 4.20 -17.61
N LEU A 53 11.24 2.95 -17.29
CA LEU A 53 11.37 1.81 -18.21
C LEU A 53 10.08 1.53 -18.96
N LEU A 54 8.92 1.68 -18.31
CA LEU A 54 7.59 1.33 -18.85
C LEU A 54 6.78 2.53 -19.37
N GLY A 55 7.15 3.76 -19.01
CA GLY A 55 6.42 4.97 -19.35
C GLY A 55 5.44 5.45 -18.26
N ASN A 56 4.71 6.52 -18.57
CA ASN A 56 3.93 7.29 -17.59
C ASN A 56 2.42 7.28 -17.87
N ASP A 57 1.93 6.38 -18.71
CA ASP A 57 0.53 6.36 -19.18
C ASP A 57 -0.39 5.45 -18.37
N LYS A 58 0.15 4.77 -17.36
CA LYS A 58 -0.60 3.89 -16.45
C LYS A 58 -1.63 4.65 -15.60
N PHE A 59 -1.33 5.89 -15.23
CA PHE A 59 -2.18 6.73 -14.38
C PHE A 59 -2.76 7.90 -15.16
N GLU A 60 -3.98 8.30 -14.81
CA GLU A 60 -4.63 9.45 -15.43
C GLU A 60 -3.97 10.75 -14.97
N LYS A 61 -3.76 11.69 -15.90
CA LYS A 61 -3.25 13.03 -15.56
C LYS A 61 -4.26 13.74 -14.64
N PRO A 62 -3.83 14.36 -13.53
CA PRO A 62 -4.71 15.18 -12.68
C PRO A 62 -5.44 16.26 -13.48
N VAL A 63 -6.75 16.45 -13.24
CA VAL A 63 -7.56 17.51 -13.90
C VAL A 63 -7.04 18.89 -13.50
N TRP A 64 -6.70 19.06 -12.23
CA TRP A 64 -5.99 20.23 -11.72
C TRP A 64 -4.52 19.87 -11.71
N ASN A 65 -3.80 20.23 -12.78
CA ASN A 65 -2.40 19.85 -12.93
C ASN A 65 -1.47 21.01 -12.56
N LEU A 66 -0.59 20.80 -11.59
CA LEU A 66 0.35 21.80 -11.07
C LEU A 66 1.34 22.25 -12.14
N HIS A 67 1.85 21.29 -12.92
CA HIS A 67 2.82 21.54 -14.00
C HIS A 67 2.25 22.48 -15.06
N ASP A 68 1.06 22.19 -15.57
CA ASP A 68 0.36 23.02 -16.54
C ASP A 68 0.01 24.40 -15.95
N THR A 69 -0.48 24.44 -14.71
CA THR A 69 -0.91 25.68 -14.02
C THR A 69 0.25 26.65 -13.81
N LEU A 70 1.43 26.14 -13.44
CA LEU A 70 2.64 26.93 -13.23
C LEU A 70 3.47 27.11 -14.52
N ASN A 71 3.03 26.55 -15.65
CA ASN A 71 3.75 26.53 -16.92
C ASN A 71 5.21 26.07 -16.74
N LEU A 72 5.41 24.98 -16.01
CA LEU A 72 6.72 24.44 -15.73
C LEU A 72 7.40 23.93 -17.02
N PRO A 73 8.73 24.00 -17.11
CA PRO A 73 9.42 23.49 -18.27
C PRO A 73 9.30 21.96 -18.34
N LYS A 74 9.35 21.39 -19.56
CA LYS A 74 9.22 19.93 -19.79
C LYS A 74 10.28 19.06 -19.10
N TRP A 75 11.41 19.66 -18.69
CA TRP A 75 12.47 18.95 -17.99
C TRP A 75 12.21 18.83 -16.48
N LEU A 76 11.16 19.48 -15.94
CA LEU A 76 10.86 19.49 -14.52
C LEU A 76 9.44 18.98 -14.28
N ASP A 77 9.29 17.91 -13.50
CA ASP A 77 8.02 17.47 -12.94
C ASP A 77 7.82 18.06 -11.55
N ALA A 78 6.58 18.37 -11.21
CA ALA A 78 6.17 18.76 -9.87
C ALA A 78 4.78 18.20 -9.57
N SER A 79 4.57 17.72 -8.35
CA SER A 79 3.24 17.35 -7.85
C SER A 79 3.07 17.75 -6.39
N LEU A 80 1.85 18.16 -6.04
CA LEU A 80 1.43 18.38 -4.67
C LEU A 80 0.26 17.45 -4.35
N GLU A 81 0.42 16.62 -3.33
CA GLU A 81 -0.63 15.75 -2.83
C GLU A 81 -1.02 16.14 -1.41
N GLN A 82 -2.32 16.18 -1.13
CA GLN A 82 -2.84 16.44 0.21
C GLN A 82 -3.89 15.39 0.56
N ARG A 83 -3.68 14.72 1.69
CA ARG A 83 -4.66 13.83 2.30
C ARG A 83 -5.13 14.43 3.61
N THR A 84 -6.44 14.46 3.79
CA THR A 84 -7.08 14.74 5.08
C THR A 84 -7.89 13.52 5.47
N ARG A 85 -7.68 12.98 6.67
CA ARG A 85 -8.50 11.89 7.20
C ARG A 85 -8.95 12.19 8.61
N TYR A 86 -10.25 12.20 8.84
CA TYR A 86 -10.80 12.12 10.19
C TYR A 86 -10.98 10.65 10.57
N GLU A 87 -10.55 10.29 11.77
CA GLU A 87 -10.64 8.96 12.35
C GLU A 87 -11.27 9.08 13.74
N THR A 88 -12.17 8.17 14.08
CA THR A 88 -12.67 8.00 15.44
C THR A 88 -12.77 6.52 15.76
N MET A 89 -12.50 6.19 17.02
CA MET A 89 -12.60 4.85 17.57
C MET A 89 -13.40 4.92 18.86
N ASP A 90 -14.42 4.08 19.00
CA ASP A 90 -15.09 3.82 20.26
C ASP A 90 -14.60 2.49 20.84
N GLY A 91 -14.32 2.48 22.14
CA GLY A 91 -13.62 1.39 22.80
C GLY A 91 -12.11 1.33 22.49
N ASN A 92 -11.42 0.39 23.14
CA ASN A 92 -9.98 0.22 23.03
C ASN A 92 -9.61 -1.26 23.05
N PHE A 93 -8.58 -1.67 22.31
CA PHE A 93 -8.07 -3.04 22.32
C PHE A 93 -6.63 -3.16 22.85
N LYS A 94 -5.93 -2.03 23.04
CA LYS A 94 -4.53 -1.99 23.49
C LYS A 94 -4.43 -2.27 25.00
N ALA A 95 -3.30 -2.81 25.43
CA ALA A 95 -3.00 -3.10 26.82
C ALA A 95 -3.16 -1.84 27.69
N ASN A 96 -3.92 -1.98 28.78
CA ASN A 96 -4.30 -0.92 29.72
C ASN A 96 -5.08 0.25 29.09
N GLY A 97 -5.52 0.12 27.84
CA GLY A 97 -6.28 1.12 27.11
C GLY A 97 -7.65 1.39 27.74
N ARG A 98 -8.14 2.62 27.58
CA ARG A 98 -9.42 3.10 28.14
C ARG A 98 -10.11 4.02 27.14
N GLY A 99 -11.44 3.99 27.14
CA GLY A 99 -12.26 4.88 26.30
C GLY A 99 -12.05 4.67 24.80
N GLY A 100 -12.58 5.61 24.03
CA GLY A 100 -12.30 5.78 22.60
C GLY A 100 -11.22 6.83 22.33
N ASP A 101 -11.03 7.15 21.06
CA ASP A 101 -10.03 8.11 20.59
C ASP A 101 -10.46 8.76 19.27
N GLN A 102 -9.80 9.85 18.88
CA GLN A 102 -10.00 10.49 17.58
C GLN A 102 -8.75 11.25 17.12
N GLN A 103 -8.62 11.39 15.79
CA GLN A 103 -7.60 12.25 15.21
C GLN A 103 -8.00 12.75 13.82
N ILE A 104 -7.38 13.85 13.40
CA ILE A 104 -7.33 14.31 12.02
C ILE A 104 -5.91 14.10 11.52
N ALA A 105 -5.71 13.01 10.78
CA ALA A 105 -4.44 12.72 10.11
C ALA A 105 -4.33 13.55 8.82
N LEU A 106 -3.34 14.44 8.79
CA LEU A 106 -2.96 15.21 7.59
C LEU A 106 -1.70 14.61 6.99
N GLN A 107 -1.64 14.55 5.66
CA GLN A 107 -0.43 14.19 4.92
C GLN A 107 -0.32 15.11 3.70
N THR A 108 0.70 15.95 3.65
CA THR A 108 1.00 16.84 2.52
C THR A 108 2.34 16.44 1.93
N ALA A 109 2.38 16.15 0.63
CA ALA A 109 3.60 15.76 -0.05
C ALA A 109 3.87 16.66 -1.26
N LEU A 110 5.07 17.22 -1.33
CA LEU A 110 5.59 17.92 -2.50
C LEU A 110 6.68 17.09 -3.13
N TRP A 111 6.49 16.69 -4.39
CA TRP A 111 7.49 15.96 -5.15
C TRP A 111 7.97 16.79 -6.34
N LEU A 112 9.29 16.81 -6.54
CA LEU A 112 9.95 17.49 -7.65
C LEU A 112 10.93 16.52 -8.31
N GLN A 113 11.00 16.53 -9.65
CA GLN A 113 11.99 15.74 -10.39
C GLN A 113 12.47 16.46 -11.65
N ALA A 114 13.78 16.67 -11.74
CA ALA A 114 14.43 17.18 -12.94
C ALA A 114 14.91 16.03 -13.83
N HIS A 115 14.77 16.19 -15.15
CA HIS A 115 15.16 15.23 -16.18
C HIS A 115 16.27 15.80 -17.06
N ILE A 116 17.36 15.05 -17.21
CA ILE A 116 18.53 15.42 -18.01
C ILE A 116 18.93 14.20 -18.84
N ALA A 117 18.43 14.11 -20.07
CA ALA A 117 18.58 12.94 -20.92
C ALA A 117 18.15 11.64 -20.21
N LYS A 118 19.08 10.72 -19.95
CA LYS A 118 18.82 9.46 -19.24
C LYS A 118 18.84 9.57 -17.71
N PHE A 119 19.17 10.75 -17.19
CA PHE A 119 19.32 10.99 -15.75
C PHE A 119 18.13 11.74 -15.17
N ARG A 120 17.84 11.45 -13.91
CA ARG A 120 16.83 12.14 -13.11
C ARG A 120 17.39 12.49 -11.74
N ILE A 121 16.99 13.64 -11.21
CA ILE A 121 17.26 14.03 -9.82
C ILE A 121 15.92 14.37 -9.21
N GLY A 122 15.55 13.71 -8.12
CA GLY A 122 14.25 13.87 -7.49
C GLY A 122 14.35 14.08 -5.98
N ALA A 123 13.37 14.81 -5.44
CA ALA A 123 13.18 14.99 -4.02
C ALA A 123 11.68 14.95 -3.68
N GLU A 124 11.33 14.38 -2.53
CA GLU A 124 9.98 14.37 -1.99
C GLU A 124 10.00 14.83 -0.54
N PHE A 125 9.29 15.92 -0.29
CA PHE A 125 9.06 16.48 1.04
C PHE A 125 7.69 16.03 1.54
N LEU A 126 7.59 15.64 2.82
CA LEU A 126 6.37 15.19 3.47
C LEU A 126 6.15 15.97 4.77
N ASP A 127 4.93 16.44 5.00
CA ASP A 127 4.45 16.91 6.30
C ASP A 127 3.24 16.05 6.70
N ALA A 128 3.40 15.25 7.75
CA ALA A 128 2.38 14.36 8.28
C ALA A 128 2.04 14.70 9.74
N ARG A 129 0.79 15.05 10.01
CA ARG A 129 0.33 15.52 11.34
C ARG A 129 -0.83 14.68 11.87
N ALA A 130 -0.94 14.55 13.18
CA ALA A 130 -2.03 13.87 13.87
C ALA A 130 -2.82 14.86 14.75
N LEU A 131 -3.56 15.78 14.13
CA LEU A 131 -4.25 16.84 14.85
C LEU A 131 -5.38 16.27 15.73
N GLY A 132 -5.59 16.85 16.90
CA GLY A 132 -6.63 16.42 17.84
C GLY A 132 -6.31 15.15 18.62
N ALA A 133 -5.17 14.51 18.36
CA ALA A 133 -4.62 13.49 19.25
C ALA A 133 -4.16 14.12 20.57
N ASP A 134 -4.22 13.35 21.65
CA ASP A 134 -3.85 13.79 22.98
C ASP A 134 -3.03 12.74 23.75
N SER A 135 -2.76 13.00 25.02
CA SER A 135 -1.97 12.11 25.89
C SER A 135 -2.54 10.69 26.03
N GLY A 136 -3.83 10.50 25.76
CA GLY A 136 -4.52 9.21 25.77
C GLY A 136 -4.45 8.44 24.44
N SER A 137 -4.10 9.10 23.33
CA SER A 137 -4.20 8.51 21.99
C SER A 137 -3.15 7.44 21.68
N GLY A 138 -2.08 7.38 22.46
CA GLY A 138 -0.97 6.46 22.21
C GLY A 138 -0.27 6.74 20.88
N VAL A 139 -0.06 8.03 20.57
CA VAL A 139 0.66 8.46 19.38
C VAL A 139 2.12 7.99 19.39
N ASN A 140 2.65 7.83 18.19
CA ASN A 140 4.04 7.47 17.92
C ASN A 140 4.42 7.98 16.53
N ASN A 141 5.68 7.78 16.15
CA ASN A 141 6.25 8.15 14.85
C ASN A 141 5.68 7.34 13.66
N THR A 142 4.46 6.81 13.75
CA THR A 142 3.69 6.34 12.60
C THR A 142 2.40 7.13 12.36
N HIS A 143 2.08 8.01 13.30
CA HIS A 143 0.93 8.91 13.25
C HIS A 143 1.32 10.32 12.79
N ALA A 144 2.56 10.75 13.07
CA ALA A 144 3.11 12.03 12.67
C ALA A 144 4.59 11.90 12.23
N ASP A 145 4.98 12.76 11.30
CA ASP A 145 6.30 12.90 10.69
C ASP A 145 6.38 14.32 10.10
N GLU A 146 6.92 15.27 10.86
CA GLU A 146 6.77 16.70 10.54
C GLU A 146 7.91 17.20 9.67
N ALA A 147 7.56 17.79 8.52
CA ALA A 147 8.48 18.52 7.64
C ALA A 147 9.76 17.77 7.23
N ASP A 148 9.66 16.50 6.83
CA ASP A 148 10.81 15.66 6.46
C ASP A 148 11.00 15.47 4.94
N PHE A 149 12.25 15.19 4.54
CA PHE A 149 12.58 14.72 3.20
C PHE A 149 12.60 13.19 3.15
N ILE A 150 11.47 12.61 2.76
CA ILE A 150 11.32 11.15 2.64
C ILE A 150 12.02 10.59 1.39
N GLN A 151 12.29 11.41 0.37
CA GLN A 151 13.12 11.01 -0.77
C GLN A 151 14.07 12.12 -1.22
N GLY A 152 15.25 11.72 -1.68
CA GLY A 152 16.28 12.53 -2.28
C GLY A 152 17.24 11.63 -3.04
N TYR A 153 17.14 11.58 -4.36
CA TYR A 153 17.84 10.60 -5.18
C TYR A 153 18.34 11.14 -6.52
N ALA A 154 19.37 10.48 -7.04
CA ALA A 154 19.75 10.51 -8.45
C ALA A 154 19.43 9.15 -9.07
N ALA A 155 18.91 9.17 -10.29
CA ALA A 155 18.57 7.98 -11.04
C ALA A 155 19.07 8.04 -12.48
N TRP A 156 19.35 6.88 -13.04
CA TRP A 156 19.66 6.70 -14.46
C TRP A 156 18.83 5.55 -15.02
N ALA A 157 18.31 5.70 -16.23
CA ALA A 157 17.58 4.63 -16.90
C ALA A 157 17.87 4.54 -18.40
N ASP A 158 17.89 3.32 -18.91
CA ASP A 158 17.97 3.01 -20.34
C ASP A 158 16.99 1.88 -20.67
N GLN A 159 16.09 2.11 -21.61
CA GLN A 159 15.08 1.13 -22.03
C GLN A 159 15.68 -0.02 -22.87
N ASN A 160 16.90 0.16 -23.38
CA ASN A 160 17.57 -0.85 -24.20
C ASN A 160 19.07 -0.87 -23.94
N LEU A 161 19.44 -1.32 -22.74
CA LEU A 161 20.82 -1.40 -22.28
C LEU A 161 21.69 -2.16 -23.29
N PHE A 162 22.67 -1.49 -23.88
CA PHE A 162 23.58 -2.05 -24.90
C PHE A 162 22.88 -2.74 -26.08
N TYR A 163 21.69 -2.27 -26.48
CA TYR A 163 20.89 -2.88 -27.56
C TYR A 163 20.46 -4.33 -27.30
N SER A 164 20.44 -4.76 -26.03
CA SER A 164 20.12 -6.14 -25.63
C SER A 164 18.61 -6.46 -25.61
N GLY A 165 17.75 -5.46 -25.69
CA GLY A 165 16.30 -5.55 -25.41
C GLY A 165 15.94 -5.50 -23.92
N ILE A 166 16.94 -5.32 -23.03
CA ILE A 166 16.74 -5.24 -21.58
C ILE A 166 16.71 -3.78 -21.14
N GLY A 167 15.67 -3.39 -20.42
CA GLY A 167 15.61 -2.12 -19.70
C GLY A 167 16.41 -2.18 -18.40
N ALA A 168 17.12 -1.11 -18.05
CA ALA A 168 17.91 -1.01 -16.83
C ALA A 168 17.71 0.34 -16.15
N GLU A 169 17.53 0.33 -14.84
CA GLU A 169 17.39 1.52 -14.01
C GLU A 169 18.23 1.38 -12.73
N ILE A 170 18.96 2.43 -12.40
CA ILE A 170 19.71 2.53 -11.14
C ILE A 170 19.22 3.78 -10.41
N VAL A 171 18.91 3.64 -9.12
CA VAL A 171 18.52 4.73 -8.23
C VAL A 171 19.44 4.73 -7.01
N ALA A 172 20.06 5.86 -6.72
CA ALA A 172 20.95 6.06 -5.58
C ALA A 172 20.52 7.27 -4.74
N GLY A 173 20.48 7.10 -3.42
CA GLY A 173 20.05 8.12 -2.46
C GLY A 173 18.91 7.63 -1.56
N ARG A 174 18.25 8.56 -0.88
CA ARG A 174 17.06 8.30 -0.06
C ARG A 174 15.87 8.08 -0.97
N GLN A 175 15.23 6.92 -0.86
CA GLN A 175 14.14 6.49 -1.73
C GLN A 175 13.16 5.62 -0.97
N THR A 176 11.98 5.43 -1.54
CA THR A 176 11.03 4.43 -1.01
C THR A 176 11.11 3.12 -1.79
N LEU A 177 10.85 2.02 -1.09
CA LEU A 177 10.82 0.68 -1.67
C LEU A 177 9.40 0.13 -1.62
N ASN A 178 8.96 -0.49 -2.73
CA ASN A 178 7.64 -1.05 -2.86
C ASN A 178 7.68 -2.25 -3.81
N LEU A 179 7.82 -3.47 -3.26
CA LEU A 179 8.10 -4.68 -4.03
C LEU A 179 7.03 -5.76 -3.82
N GLY A 180 6.76 -6.52 -4.87
CA GLY A 180 5.92 -7.72 -4.83
C GLY A 180 4.53 -7.51 -4.22
N SER A 181 4.19 -8.40 -3.29
CA SER A 181 2.95 -8.36 -2.51
C SER A 181 2.84 -7.19 -1.54
N ARG A 182 3.93 -6.43 -1.32
CA ARG A 182 3.99 -5.35 -0.34
C ARG A 182 3.88 -5.84 1.11
N ARG A 183 4.00 -7.16 1.36
CA ARG A 183 3.88 -7.77 2.70
C ARG A 183 5.14 -7.63 3.57
N LEU A 184 6.31 -7.49 2.94
CA LEU A 184 7.60 -7.32 3.62
C LEU A 184 8.23 -5.95 3.39
N ILE A 185 7.97 -5.32 2.24
CA ILE A 185 8.50 -3.99 1.90
C ILE A 185 7.45 -3.23 1.11
N ALA A 186 7.00 -2.09 1.65
CA ALA A 186 5.98 -1.29 1.01
C ALA A 186 6.13 0.20 1.27
N ARG A 187 5.67 0.98 0.29
CA ARG A 187 5.25 2.36 0.53
C ARG A 187 3.84 2.36 1.13
N ASN A 188 3.70 2.73 2.39
CA ASN A 188 2.44 2.69 3.12
C ASN A 188 1.38 3.61 2.50
N ALA A 189 0.11 3.19 2.56
CA ALA A 189 -1.01 3.90 1.94
C ALA A 189 -2.10 4.35 2.93
N MET A 190 -1.98 4.01 4.21
CA MET A 190 -2.97 4.38 5.25
C MET A 190 -2.28 4.93 6.49
N ARG A 191 -1.16 4.35 6.92
CA ARG A 191 -0.27 4.98 7.89
C ARG A 191 0.04 6.43 7.49
N ASN A 192 0.25 7.32 8.44
CA ASN A 192 0.44 8.72 8.12
C ASN A 192 1.85 9.03 7.62
N ASP A 193 2.77 8.14 7.93
CA ASP A 193 4.15 8.19 7.50
C ASP A 193 4.46 7.17 6.38
N ILE A 194 5.67 7.28 5.84
CA ILE A 194 6.18 6.45 4.77
C ILE A 194 7.59 5.95 5.12
N ASN A 195 7.83 4.63 4.99
CA ASN A 195 9.17 4.08 5.19
C ASN A 195 10.11 4.53 4.07
N SER A 196 11.28 5.04 4.45
CA SER A 196 12.33 5.51 3.56
C SER A 196 13.61 4.72 3.78
N PHE A 197 14.42 4.63 2.72
CA PHE A 197 15.64 3.84 2.69
C PHE A 197 16.71 4.61 1.91
N THR A 198 17.91 4.74 2.47
CA THR A 198 19.04 5.38 1.82
C THR A 198 20.02 4.35 1.29
N GLY A 199 20.27 4.33 -0.02
CA GLY A 199 21.21 3.40 -0.63
C GLY A 199 21.02 3.28 -2.12
N VAL A 200 21.27 2.08 -2.68
CA VAL A 200 21.23 1.83 -4.12
C VAL A 200 20.21 0.74 -4.45
N LYS A 201 19.47 0.96 -5.53
CA LYS A 201 18.53 0.01 -6.14
C LYS A 201 18.84 -0.14 -7.63
N LEU A 202 18.90 -1.37 -8.10
CA LEU A 202 19.00 -1.74 -9.51
C LEU A 202 17.70 -2.43 -9.91
N ARG A 203 17.14 -2.06 -11.07
CA ARG A 203 16.05 -2.78 -11.72
C ARG A 203 16.46 -3.14 -13.13
N LEU A 204 16.28 -4.42 -13.48
CA LEU A 204 16.44 -4.96 -14.83
C LEU A 204 15.10 -5.51 -15.29
N LEU A 205 14.72 -5.19 -16.52
CA LEU A 205 13.40 -5.50 -17.05
C LEU A 205 13.52 -6.11 -18.44
N ASN A 206 13.03 -7.34 -18.58
CA ASN A 206 12.65 -7.92 -19.86
C ASN A 206 11.13 -7.86 -19.95
N TYR A 207 10.64 -6.74 -20.49
CA TYR A 207 9.27 -6.24 -20.55
C TYR A 207 8.14 -7.27 -20.34
N ASP A 208 8.10 -8.33 -21.14
CA ASP A 208 7.00 -9.31 -21.11
C ASP A 208 7.33 -10.64 -20.41
N THR A 209 8.58 -10.82 -19.97
CA THR A 209 9.10 -12.10 -19.49
C THR A 209 9.43 -12.07 -18.00
N TRP A 210 10.24 -11.10 -17.56
CA TRP A 210 10.72 -11.06 -16.18
C TRP A 210 11.22 -9.67 -15.77
N GLN A 211 11.20 -9.42 -14.46
CA GLN A 211 11.80 -8.25 -13.83
C GLN A 211 12.67 -8.70 -12.66
N PHE A 212 13.89 -8.17 -12.56
CA PHE A 212 14.75 -8.35 -11.39
C PHE A 212 14.98 -7.00 -10.72
N THR A 213 14.78 -6.94 -9.40
CA THR A 213 15.17 -5.79 -8.58
C THR A 213 16.14 -6.24 -7.50
N GLY A 214 17.30 -5.60 -7.43
CA GLY A 214 18.28 -5.77 -6.35
C GLY A 214 18.48 -4.46 -5.59
N PHE A 215 18.70 -4.52 -4.28
CA PHE A 215 18.97 -3.32 -3.48
C PHE A 215 19.88 -3.60 -2.29
N VAL A 216 20.58 -2.56 -1.86
CA VAL A 216 21.31 -2.49 -0.59
C VAL A 216 21.10 -1.10 -0.01
N THR A 217 20.47 -1.02 1.15
CA THR A 217 20.05 0.25 1.76
C THR A 217 20.20 0.23 3.27
N MET A 218 20.23 1.41 3.87
CA MET A 218 20.00 1.64 5.29
C MET A 218 18.55 2.12 5.44
N PRO A 219 17.75 1.53 6.33
CA PRO A 219 16.48 2.11 6.73
C PRO A 219 16.69 3.50 7.34
N VAL A 220 15.70 4.37 7.18
CA VAL A 220 15.68 5.70 7.80
C VAL A 220 14.80 5.64 9.05
N ASN A 221 15.37 6.03 10.19
CA ASN A 221 14.68 6.13 11.47
C ASN A 221 13.94 7.46 11.56
N ARG A 222 12.71 7.38 12.06
CA ARG A 222 11.85 8.55 12.21
C ARG A 222 11.89 9.17 13.58
N TYR A 223 12.01 10.50 13.61
CA TYR A 223 12.04 11.30 14.82
C TYR A 223 10.99 12.42 14.82
N PRO A 224 10.57 12.91 16.01
CA PRO A 224 10.87 12.37 17.34
C PRO A 224 10.13 11.04 17.61
N THR A 225 10.63 10.24 18.54
CA THR A 225 10.01 8.94 18.91
C THR A 225 9.13 9.03 20.15
N ALA A 226 9.33 10.04 21.01
CA ALA A 226 8.59 10.21 22.24
C ALA A 226 7.21 10.82 21.97
N ALA A 227 6.17 10.23 22.56
CA ALA A 227 4.79 10.68 22.38
C ALA A 227 4.59 12.15 22.79
N VAL A 228 5.28 12.61 23.85
CA VAL A 228 5.17 14.00 24.33
C VAL A 228 5.71 15.00 23.31
N ASP A 229 6.81 14.68 22.64
CA ASP A 229 7.42 15.56 21.64
C ASP A 229 6.56 15.60 20.38
N ILE A 230 6.00 14.46 19.97
CA ILE A 230 5.02 14.36 18.87
C ILE A 230 3.77 15.21 19.15
N LEU A 231 3.20 15.13 20.36
CA LEU A 231 2.01 15.90 20.72
C LEU A 231 2.29 17.41 20.82
N ASN A 232 3.54 17.79 21.08
CA ASN A 232 3.97 19.19 21.14
C ASN A 232 4.43 19.74 19.77
N GLU A 233 4.26 18.96 18.69
CA GLU A 233 4.73 19.31 17.34
C GLU A 233 6.23 19.68 17.31
N VAL A 234 7.05 18.92 18.04
CA VAL A 234 8.51 19.07 18.00
C VAL A 234 9.01 18.47 16.69
N HIS A 235 9.61 19.30 15.85
CA HIS A 235 10.26 18.85 14.62
C HIS A 235 11.70 18.37 14.89
N GLU A 236 11.99 17.18 14.39
CA GLU A 236 13.33 16.58 14.31
C GLU A 236 13.44 15.83 12.98
N PHE A 237 14.53 16.02 12.24
CA PHE A 237 14.72 15.34 10.95
C PHE A 237 14.98 13.85 11.11
N ASP A 238 14.52 13.08 10.13
CA ASP A 238 14.76 11.66 10.02
C ASP A 238 16.20 11.35 9.61
N GLU A 239 16.76 10.32 10.25
CA GLU A 239 18.18 9.96 10.10
C GLU A 239 18.35 8.52 9.63
N GLU A 240 19.31 8.28 8.75
CA GLU A 240 19.72 6.93 8.37
C GLU A 240 20.17 6.12 9.59
N ASP A 241 19.64 4.91 9.71
CA ASP A 241 20.18 3.94 10.66
C ASP A 241 21.47 3.33 10.10
N THR A 242 22.58 4.01 10.37
CA THR A 242 23.92 3.57 9.94
C THR A 242 24.37 2.23 10.53
N HIS A 243 23.66 1.71 11.53
CA HIS A 243 23.93 0.41 12.14
C HIS A 243 23.03 -0.70 11.57
N THR A 244 22.08 -0.35 10.70
CA THR A 244 21.14 -1.30 10.11
C THR A 244 21.26 -1.34 8.59
N TRP A 245 21.54 -2.52 8.04
CA TRP A 245 21.57 -2.77 6.60
C TRP A 245 20.43 -3.68 6.19
N PHE A 246 19.68 -3.24 5.17
CA PHE A 246 18.61 -4.00 4.55
C PHE A 246 18.90 -4.18 3.07
N SER A 247 18.94 -5.42 2.61
CA SER A 247 19.30 -5.75 1.24
C SER A 247 18.46 -6.90 0.71
N GLY A 248 18.42 -7.06 -0.60
CA GLY A 248 17.74 -8.20 -1.19
C GLY A 248 17.74 -8.25 -2.70
N GLY A 249 17.24 -9.37 -3.20
CA GLY A 249 17.00 -9.63 -4.61
C GLY A 249 15.57 -10.13 -4.80
N PHE A 250 14.90 -9.61 -5.83
CA PHE A 250 13.49 -9.87 -6.12
C PHE A 250 13.32 -10.17 -7.61
N LEU A 251 12.98 -11.41 -7.96
CA LEU A 251 12.74 -11.84 -9.33
C LEU A 251 11.26 -12.10 -9.55
N GLU A 252 10.67 -11.36 -10.47
CA GLU A 252 9.32 -11.54 -11.00
C GLU A 252 9.38 -12.25 -12.34
N LEU A 253 8.56 -13.28 -12.50
CA LEU A 253 8.39 -14.03 -13.74
C LEU A 253 6.94 -13.90 -14.17
N TYR A 254 6.73 -13.44 -15.39
CA TYR A 254 5.39 -13.16 -15.93
C TYR A 254 4.93 -14.27 -16.86
N ASN A 255 3.62 -14.52 -16.87
CA ASN A 255 2.97 -15.41 -17.83
C ASN A 255 3.67 -16.79 -17.96
N LEU A 256 3.93 -17.45 -16.83
CA LEU A 256 4.31 -18.86 -16.82
C LEU A 256 3.13 -19.73 -17.33
N ALA A 257 3.22 -21.05 -17.16
CA ALA A 257 2.14 -21.97 -17.55
C ALA A 257 0.77 -21.51 -17.01
N TRP A 258 -0.24 -21.55 -17.89
CA TRP A 258 -1.63 -21.16 -17.61
C TRP A 258 -1.82 -19.69 -17.16
N GLY A 259 -0.89 -18.80 -17.49
CA GLY A 259 -0.98 -17.37 -17.17
C GLY A 259 -0.65 -17.03 -15.71
N ILE A 260 -0.10 -17.99 -14.97
CA ILE A 260 0.36 -17.81 -13.58
C ILE A 260 1.62 -16.93 -13.60
N ASN A 261 1.69 -15.98 -12.68
CA ASN A 261 2.90 -15.21 -12.42
C ASN A 261 3.58 -15.77 -11.18
N SER A 262 4.91 -15.65 -11.12
CA SER A 262 5.71 -16.13 -9.99
C SER A 262 6.63 -15.03 -9.50
N GLU A 263 6.93 -15.05 -8.21
CA GLU A 263 7.97 -14.21 -7.60
C GLU A 263 8.83 -15.08 -6.71
N VAL A 264 10.14 -14.92 -6.81
CA VAL A 264 11.11 -15.56 -5.91
C VAL A 264 12.02 -14.47 -5.40
N TYR A 265 12.20 -14.41 -4.09
CA TYR A 265 12.95 -13.34 -3.48
C TYR A 265 13.68 -13.76 -2.22
N LEU A 266 14.67 -12.95 -1.89
CA LEU A 266 15.44 -13.08 -0.68
C LEU A 266 15.73 -11.69 -0.12
N TYR A 267 15.48 -11.52 1.18
CA TYR A 267 15.90 -10.33 1.91
C TYR A 267 16.88 -10.68 3.02
N ASN A 268 17.80 -9.76 3.32
CA ASN A 268 18.72 -9.81 4.44
C ASN A 268 18.58 -8.53 5.25
N LEU A 269 18.30 -8.67 6.55
CA LEU A 269 18.32 -7.58 7.53
C LEU A 269 19.47 -7.84 8.51
N ASP A 270 20.34 -6.86 8.66
CA ASP A 270 21.40 -6.83 9.65
C ASP A 270 21.22 -5.54 10.47
N GLU A 271 20.49 -5.62 11.59
CA GLU A 271 20.17 -4.50 12.49
C GLU A 271 21.13 -4.36 13.67
N GLY A 272 21.70 -3.18 13.89
CA GLY A 272 22.60 -2.91 15.01
C GLY A 272 22.06 -1.85 15.96
N ASP A 273 22.34 -2.02 17.24
CA ASP A 273 22.04 -1.02 18.26
C ASP A 273 22.84 0.26 18.04
N SER A 274 22.20 1.39 18.28
CA SER A 274 22.85 2.69 18.44
C SER A 274 22.35 3.39 19.71
N ILE A 275 23.04 4.46 20.13
CA ILE A 275 22.68 5.22 21.34
C ILE A 275 21.25 5.78 21.25
N ARG A 276 20.79 6.16 20.04
CA ARG A 276 19.46 6.75 19.80
C ARG A 276 18.42 5.73 19.38
N ASN A 277 18.83 4.54 18.93
CA ASN A 277 17.94 3.47 18.50
C ASN A 277 18.37 2.13 19.13
N PRO A 278 17.96 1.83 20.38
CA PRO A 278 18.12 0.51 20.97
C PRO A 278 17.17 -0.49 20.28
N THR A 279 17.72 -1.58 19.78
CA THR A 279 17.01 -2.57 18.96
C THR A 279 17.13 -3.97 19.56
N ARG A 280 16.54 -4.96 18.89
CA ARG A 280 16.75 -6.37 19.23
C ARG A 280 17.89 -6.98 18.41
N ASN A 281 18.73 -6.21 17.72
CA ASN A 281 19.79 -6.70 16.83
C ASN A 281 19.36 -7.84 15.91
N ARG A 282 18.25 -7.63 15.17
CA ARG A 282 17.72 -8.63 14.24
C ARG A 282 18.72 -8.92 13.13
N ARG A 283 19.08 -10.19 12.99
CA ARG A 283 19.89 -10.74 11.88
C ARG A 283 19.00 -11.73 11.14
N TYR A 284 18.31 -11.27 10.10
CA TYR A 284 17.32 -12.09 9.39
C TYR A 284 17.74 -12.38 7.96
N PHE A 285 17.58 -13.63 7.58
CA PHE A 285 17.60 -14.13 6.21
C PHE A 285 16.18 -14.58 5.86
N THR A 286 15.56 -13.91 4.89
CA THR A 286 14.11 -14.02 4.61
C THR A 286 13.85 -14.45 3.16
N PRO A 287 13.91 -15.75 2.83
CA PRO A 287 13.49 -16.25 1.53
C PRO A 287 11.96 -16.29 1.41
N GLY A 288 11.45 -16.04 0.21
CA GLY A 288 10.03 -16.21 -0.07
C GLY A 288 9.73 -16.51 -1.53
N VAL A 289 8.55 -17.08 -1.74
CA VAL A 289 8.02 -17.43 -3.06
C VAL A 289 6.54 -17.09 -3.12
N ARG A 290 6.09 -16.56 -4.26
CA ARG A 290 4.69 -16.24 -4.53
C ARG A 290 4.27 -16.75 -5.89
N PHE A 291 3.07 -17.33 -5.96
CA PHE A 291 2.38 -17.64 -7.21
C PHE A 291 1.04 -16.93 -7.23
N TYR A 292 0.68 -16.31 -8.35
CA TYR A 292 -0.60 -15.61 -8.45
C TYR A 292 -1.15 -15.53 -9.87
N LEU A 293 -2.47 -15.59 -9.95
CA LEU A 293 -3.25 -15.27 -11.14
C LEU A 293 -4.06 -13.99 -10.84
N LYS A 294 -4.03 -13.02 -11.75
CA LYS A 294 -4.74 -11.74 -11.54
C LYS A 294 -6.25 -11.93 -11.74
N PRO A 295 -7.11 -11.27 -10.95
CA PRO A 295 -8.56 -11.28 -11.14
C PRO A 295 -8.96 -10.86 -12.55
N LYS A 296 -9.86 -11.63 -13.17
CA LYS A 296 -10.49 -11.32 -14.45
C LYS A 296 -11.97 -11.71 -14.39
N LYS A 297 -12.83 -10.96 -15.10
CA LYS A 297 -14.27 -11.26 -15.18
C LYS A 297 -14.52 -12.70 -15.64
N ALA A 298 -15.51 -13.35 -15.05
CA ALA A 298 -15.89 -14.74 -15.28
C ALA A 298 -14.74 -15.77 -15.11
N ASN A 299 -13.76 -15.47 -14.27
CA ASN A 299 -12.62 -16.36 -14.03
C ASN A 299 -12.31 -16.48 -12.53
N PHE A 300 -11.73 -17.63 -12.18
CA PHE A 300 -11.04 -17.80 -10.91
C PHE A 300 -9.70 -17.08 -10.94
N ASP A 301 -9.28 -16.62 -9.78
CA ASP A 301 -7.98 -16.04 -9.53
C ASP A 301 -7.47 -16.51 -8.15
N PHE A 302 -6.17 -16.41 -7.93
CA PHE A 302 -5.58 -16.86 -6.66
C PHE A 302 -4.26 -16.16 -6.38
N GLN A 303 -3.87 -16.22 -5.11
CA GLN A 303 -2.52 -15.91 -4.67
C GLN A 303 -2.10 -16.87 -3.56
N LEU A 304 -0.88 -17.40 -3.68
CA LEU A 304 -0.23 -18.22 -2.66
C LEU A 304 1.15 -17.62 -2.41
N GLU A 305 1.47 -17.28 -1.17
CA GLU A 305 2.79 -16.76 -0.79
C GLU A 305 3.30 -17.43 0.48
N THR A 306 4.52 -17.94 0.42
CA THR A 306 5.19 -18.60 1.55
C THR A 306 6.50 -17.89 1.83
N ILE A 307 6.75 -17.57 3.09
CA ILE A 307 7.90 -16.80 3.55
C ILE A 307 8.49 -17.50 4.77
N GLY A 308 9.81 -17.70 4.77
CA GLY A 308 10.56 -18.09 5.96
C GLY A 308 11.43 -16.93 6.44
N GLN A 309 11.63 -16.81 7.75
CA GLN A 309 12.59 -15.91 8.37
C GLN A 309 13.51 -16.72 9.28
N LEU A 310 14.81 -16.65 9.01
CA LEU A 310 15.83 -17.43 9.72
C LEU A 310 16.93 -16.50 10.24
N GLY A 311 17.51 -16.81 11.39
CA GLY A 311 18.71 -16.14 11.88
C GLY A 311 18.70 -15.95 13.38
N THR A 312 18.94 -14.73 13.86
CA THR A 312 19.00 -14.45 15.31
C THR A 312 18.36 -13.13 15.69
N VAL A 313 17.88 -13.05 16.94
CA VAL A 313 17.34 -11.82 17.53
C VAL A 313 17.61 -11.79 19.03
N ARG A 314 17.90 -10.62 19.60
CA ARG A 314 18.03 -10.45 21.05
C ARG A 314 16.70 -10.56 21.76
N SER A 315 16.70 -11.13 22.95
CA SER A 315 15.53 -11.23 23.83
C SER A 315 14.97 -9.87 24.31
N SER A 316 15.75 -8.79 24.25
CA SER A 316 15.37 -7.46 24.72
C SER A 316 16.19 -6.38 24.02
N THR A 317 15.69 -5.15 24.05
CA THR A 317 16.42 -3.93 23.67
C THR A 317 17.28 -3.35 24.79
N ALA A 318 17.23 -3.94 25.99
CA ALA A 318 18.00 -3.48 27.15
C ALA A 318 19.51 -3.65 26.94
N ALA A 319 20.26 -2.57 27.10
CA ALA A 319 21.71 -2.50 26.84
C ALA A 319 22.57 -3.49 27.67
N ASN A 320 22.08 -3.94 28.83
CA ASN A 320 22.79 -4.83 29.74
C ASN A 320 22.19 -6.25 29.83
N ASN A 321 21.16 -6.56 29.05
CA ASN A 321 20.36 -7.76 29.24
C ASN A 321 19.67 -8.24 27.95
N GLY A 322 20.47 -8.58 26.95
CA GLY A 322 20.00 -9.20 25.71
C GLY A 322 20.77 -10.49 25.43
N ARG A 323 20.07 -11.63 25.46
CA ARG A 323 20.60 -12.90 24.95
C ARG A 323 20.17 -13.06 23.50
N ASP A 324 21.08 -13.50 22.64
CA ASP A 324 20.73 -13.87 21.27
C ASP A 324 19.90 -15.16 21.28
N LEU A 325 18.73 -15.10 20.64
CA LEU A 325 17.80 -16.19 20.42
C LEU A 325 17.94 -16.66 18.98
N GLU A 326 17.81 -17.97 18.76
CA GLU A 326 17.69 -18.53 17.41
C GLU A 326 16.31 -18.18 16.84
N HIS A 327 16.28 -17.56 15.66
CA HIS A 327 15.05 -17.13 15.02
C HIS A 327 14.68 -18.06 13.86
N ALA A 328 13.47 -18.60 13.90
CA ALA A 328 12.89 -19.39 12.82
C ALA A 328 11.37 -19.19 12.77
N ALA A 329 10.91 -18.35 11.85
CA ALA A 329 9.51 -17.98 11.72
C ALA A 329 8.99 -18.17 10.30
N TRP A 330 7.66 -18.30 10.18
CA TRP A 330 6.99 -18.67 8.94
C TRP A 330 5.76 -17.80 8.73
N TYR A 331 5.52 -17.45 7.47
CA TYR A 331 4.29 -16.83 7.04
C TYR A 331 3.73 -17.51 5.79
N GLN A 332 2.41 -17.70 5.79
CA GLN A 332 1.65 -18.24 4.68
C GLN A 332 0.47 -17.33 4.39
N HIS A 333 0.33 -16.92 3.13
CA HIS A 333 -0.87 -16.31 2.60
C HIS A 333 -1.51 -17.21 1.55
N ALA A 334 -2.83 -17.33 1.59
CA ALA A 334 -3.63 -17.96 0.55
C ALA A 334 -4.89 -17.13 0.28
N ASP A 335 -5.12 -16.75 -0.98
CA ASP A 335 -6.34 -16.11 -1.46
C ASP A 335 -6.83 -16.89 -2.69
N VAL A 336 -8.13 -17.20 -2.73
CA VAL A 336 -8.79 -17.76 -3.91
C VAL A 336 -10.08 -16.97 -4.16
N GLY A 337 -10.18 -16.40 -5.35
CA GLY A 337 -11.28 -15.52 -5.73
C GLY A 337 -11.98 -15.95 -7.02
N TYR A 338 -13.21 -15.47 -7.18
CA TYR A 338 -13.94 -15.52 -8.44
C TYR A 338 -14.59 -14.16 -8.70
N THR A 339 -14.36 -13.60 -9.90
CA THR A 339 -15.00 -12.35 -10.33
C THR A 339 -16.20 -12.66 -11.21
N PHE A 340 -17.39 -12.35 -10.75
CA PHE A 340 -18.63 -12.63 -11.47
C PHE A 340 -18.82 -11.67 -12.65
N ASP A 341 -19.32 -12.19 -13.77
CA ASP A 341 -19.85 -11.37 -14.86
C ASP A 341 -21.30 -10.99 -14.55
N ALA A 342 -21.46 -10.00 -13.69
CA ALA A 342 -22.74 -9.48 -13.20
C ALA A 342 -22.65 -7.95 -13.04
N PRO A 343 -23.78 -7.24 -12.87
CA PRO A 343 -23.74 -5.83 -12.50
C PRO A 343 -22.78 -5.58 -11.33
N TRP A 344 -21.96 -4.55 -11.46
CA TRP A 344 -20.91 -4.16 -10.52
C TRP A 344 -19.69 -5.09 -10.45
N SER A 345 -19.67 -6.18 -11.24
CA SER A 345 -18.58 -7.15 -11.35
C SER A 345 -18.02 -7.58 -9.98
N PRO A 346 -18.88 -8.08 -9.06
CA PRO A 346 -18.44 -8.42 -7.72
C PRO A 346 -17.37 -9.52 -7.78
N ARG A 347 -16.34 -9.40 -6.94
CA ARG A 347 -15.37 -10.45 -6.67
C ARG A 347 -15.60 -10.96 -5.26
N PHE A 348 -15.86 -12.25 -5.12
CA PHE A 348 -15.84 -12.94 -3.82
C PHE A 348 -14.52 -13.69 -3.69
N ALA A 349 -13.85 -13.58 -2.56
CA ALA A 349 -12.63 -14.32 -2.27
C ALA A 349 -12.61 -14.85 -0.85
N LEU A 350 -12.01 -16.03 -0.70
CA LEU A 350 -11.62 -16.60 0.58
C LEU A 350 -10.14 -16.27 0.82
N GLU A 351 -9.82 -15.83 2.02
CA GLU A 351 -8.48 -15.39 2.41
C GLU A 351 -8.04 -16.17 3.67
N TYR A 352 -6.77 -16.56 3.73
CA TYR A 352 -6.15 -17.15 4.90
C TYR A 352 -4.73 -16.60 5.06
N ASP A 353 -4.44 -16.12 6.27
CA ASP A 353 -3.11 -15.65 6.66
C ASP A 353 -2.67 -16.37 7.93
N TYR A 354 -1.49 -16.98 7.88
CA TYR A 354 -0.81 -17.54 9.03
C TYR A 354 0.54 -16.84 9.20
N ALA A 355 0.83 -16.34 10.39
CA ALA A 355 2.12 -15.81 10.80
C ALA A 355 2.49 -16.49 12.13
N SER A 356 3.60 -17.22 12.16
CA SER A 356 3.99 -17.96 13.36
C SER A 356 4.17 -17.05 14.58
N GLY A 357 3.94 -17.63 15.75
CA GLY A 357 4.17 -17.01 17.05
C GLY A 357 5.15 -17.84 17.86
N ASP A 358 5.71 -17.23 18.88
CA ASP A 358 6.68 -17.83 19.79
C ASP A 358 6.03 -18.89 20.71
N GLU A 359 6.38 -20.16 20.57
CA GLU A 359 5.72 -21.26 21.30
C GLU A 359 6.09 -21.25 22.80
N ASN A 360 7.29 -20.75 23.13
CA ASN A 360 7.77 -20.70 24.50
C ASN A 360 8.69 -19.49 24.73
N PRO A 361 8.14 -18.37 25.26
CA PRO A 361 8.88 -17.12 25.46
C PRO A 361 9.99 -17.15 26.52
N ASN A 362 10.25 -18.31 27.13
CA ASN A 362 11.26 -18.48 28.17
C ASN A 362 12.45 -19.34 27.73
N ASP A 363 12.51 -19.79 26.47
CA ASP A 363 13.66 -20.53 25.95
C ASP A 363 14.56 -19.66 25.04
N ASN A 364 15.50 -20.31 24.35
CA ASN A 364 16.52 -19.66 23.53
C ASN A 364 16.07 -19.48 22.07
N GLN A 365 14.79 -19.62 21.77
CA GLN A 365 14.24 -19.52 20.42
C GLN A 365 13.29 -18.32 20.32
N ASP A 366 13.10 -17.84 19.10
CA ASP A 366 12.11 -16.83 18.73
C ASP A 366 11.44 -17.32 17.44
N GLN A 367 10.18 -17.75 17.51
CA GLN A 367 9.44 -18.21 16.34
C GLN A 367 8.40 -17.19 15.83
N ARG A 368 8.44 -15.95 16.33
CA ARG A 368 7.45 -14.93 15.98
C ARG A 368 7.80 -14.23 14.67
N PHE A 369 6.94 -14.35 13.67
CA PHE A 369 7.16 -13.70 12.38
C PHE A 369 7.18 -12.16 12.50
N ASP A 370 8.10 -11.52 11.78
CA ASP A 370 8.31 -10.08 11.72
C ASP A 370 7.86 -9.53 10.35
N THR A 371 6.96 -8.55 10.36
CA THR A 371 6.41 -7.92 9.15
C THR A 371 7.45 -7.08 8.36
N LEU A 372 8.64 -6.87 8.91
CA LEU A 372 9.67 -5.96 8.39
C LEU A 372 9.07 -4.57 8.12
N TYR A 373 9.11 -4.12 6.86
CA TYR A 373 8.66 -2.81 6.43
C TYR A 373 7.38 -2.89 5.58
N GLY A 374 6.62 -3.99 5.70
CA GLY A 374 5.44 -4.27 4.91
C GLY A 374 4.20 -3.47 5.29
N ALA A 375 3.38 -3.15 4.29
CA ALA A 375 2.09 -2.51 4.53
C ALA A 375 1.06 -3.55 5.00
N ARG A 376 0.13 -3.18 5.88
CA ARG A 376 -0.87 -4.10 6.48
C ARG A 376 -2.29 -3.90 5.97
N ARG A 377 -2.58 -2.73 5.39
CA ARG A 377 -3.94 -2.27 5.09
C ARG A 377 -4.77 -3.23 4.25
N PHE A 378 -4.15 -3.73 3.18
CA PHE A 378 -4.87 -4.51 2.19
C PHE A 378 -5.30 -5.89 2.70
N GLU A 379 -4.77 -6.39 3.82
CA GLU A 379 -5.18 -7.66 4.43
C GLU A 379 -6.02 -7.46 5.68
N PHE A 380 -5.55 -6.60 6.59
CA PHE A 380 -6.10 -6.52 7.94
C PHE A 380 -6.95 -5.27 8.18
N GLY A 381 -7.16 -4.44 7.16
CA GLY A 381 -8.00 -3.27 7.28
C GLY A 381 -7.27 -2.00 7.70
N ALA A 382 -7.96 -1.07 8.34
CA ALA A 382 -7.39 0.25 8.66
C ALA A 382 -6.13 0.19 9.57
N THR A 383 -5.08 0.92 9.19
CA THR A 383 -3.78 0.98 9.89
C THR A 383 -3.38 2.40 10.30
N GLY A 384 -4.33 3.34 10.37
CA GLY A 384 -4.13 4.65 10.98
C GLY A 384 -4.08 4.50 12.50
N MET A 385 -4.92 5.25 13.22
CA MET A 385 -5.05 5.15 14.68
C MET A 385 -5.46 3.74 15.16
N TYR A 386 -6.22 3.04 14.31
CA TYR A 386 -6.75 1.70 14.59
C TYR A 386 -5.65 0.63 14.57
N GLY A 387 -5.24 0.13 13.40
CA GLY A 387 -4.04 -0.72 13.27
C GLY A 387 -4.03 -1.99 14.13
N ALA A 388 -5.20 -2.61 14.33
CA ALA A 388 -5.43 -3.69 15.28
C ALA A 388 -4.62 -4.97 15.01
N PHE A 389 -4.17 -5.23 13.79
CA PHE A 389 -3.47 -6.49 13.46
C PHE A 389 -2.20 -6.25 12.62
N ALA A 390 -1.29 -7.23 12.68
CA ALA A 390 -0.06 -7.31 11.89
C ALA A 390 0.25 -8.78 11.60
N ARG A 391 1.18 -9.04 10.65
CA ARG A 391 1.66 -10.41 10.36
C ARG A 391 2.64 -10.79 11.46
N SER A 392 2.11 -11.17 12.61
CA SER A 392 2.91 -11.56 13.77
C SER A 392 2.02 -12.29 14.76
N ASN A 393 2.25 -13.59 14.95
CA ASN A 393 1.45 -14.46 15.81
C ASN A 393 -0.06 -14.43 15.47
N ILE A 394 -0.42 -14.77 14.23
CA ILE A 394 -1.82 -14.80 13.80
C ILE A 394 -2.13 -16.06 12.97
N SER A 395 -3.35 -16.58 13.13
CA SER A 395 -4.00 -17.52 12.22
C SER A 395 -5.37 -16.93 11.90
N SER A 396 -5.58 -16.52 10.65
CA SER A 396 -6.70 -15.67 10.28
C SER A 396 -7.36 -16.10 8.97
N PRO A 397 -8.41 -16.93 9.02
CA PRO A 397 -9.31 -17.14 7.90
C PRO A 397 -10.29 -15.96 7.77
N GLY A 398 -10.73 -15.72 6.54
CA GLY A 398 -11.74 -14.71 6.25
C GLY A 398 -12.25 -14.78 4.82
N TYR A 399 -13.11 -13.82 4.49
CA TYR A 399 -13.57 -13.62 3.12
C TYR A 399 -13.71 -12.14 2.81
N ARG A 400 -13.64 -11.82 1.53
CA ARG A 400 -13.78 -10.46 1.01
C ARG A 400 -14.72 -10.42 -0.19
N ILE A 401 -15.53 -9.39 -0.22
CA ILE A 401 -16.36 -9.01 -1.37
C ILE A 401 -15.93 -7.63 -1.82
N VAL A 402 -15.59 -7.47 -3.09
CA VAL A 402 -15.32 -6.16 -3.70
C VAL A 402 -16.22 -5.99 -4.91
N ALA A 403 -16.83 -4.83 -5.08
CA ALA A 403 -17.68 -4.52 -6.22
C ALA A 403 -17.42 -3.09 -6.72
N ALA A 404 -17.69 -2.84 -7.99
CA ALA A 404 -17.55 -1.53 -8.62
C ALA A 404 -18.86 -1.11 -9.29
N PRO A 405 -19.79 -0.47 -8.56
CA PRO A 405 -21.09 -0.08 -9.11
C PRO A 405 -21.03 0.87 -10.29
N ARG A 406 -19.97 1.68 -10.33
CA ARG A 406 -19.57 2.57 -11.42
C ARG A 406 -18.04 2.48 -11.56
N SER A 407 -17.48 2.93 -12.67
CA SER A 407 -16.02 2.92 -12.89
C SER A 407 -15.25 3.76 -11.86
N ASP A 408 -15.89 4.78 -11.29
CA ASP A 408 -15.36 5.70 -10.29
C ASP A 408 -15.71 5.31 -8.84
N VAL A 409 -16.47 4.23 -8.61
CA VAL A 409 -16.88 3.80 -7.26
C VAL A 409 -16.41 2.38 -6.98
N GLN A 410 -15.81 2.16 -5.81
CA GLN A 410 -15.45 0.83 -5.32
C GLN A 410 -16.04 0.63 -3.94
N LEU A 411 -16.68 -0.51 -3.72
CA LEU A 411 -17.21 -0.97 -2.44
C LEU A 411 -16.47 -2.22 -2.00
N GLY A 412 -16.23 -2.35 -0.70
CA GLY A 412 -15.57 -3.50 -0.11
C GLY A 412 -16.26 -3.94 1.18
N VAL A 413 -16.37 -5.25 1.36
CA VAL A 413 -16.73 -5.91 2.62
C VAL A 413 -15.65 -6.94 2.92
N SER A 414 -15.10 -6.92 4.13
CA SER A 414 -14.16 -7.93 4.62
C SER A 414 -14.63 -8.44 5.96
N HIS A 415 -14.63 -9.76 6.15
CA HIS A 415 -14.91 -10.36 7.46
C HIS A 415 -13.84 -11.39 7.76
N ARG A 416 -13.12 -11.18 8.86
CA ARG A 416 -11.96 -12.00 9.24
C ARG A 416 -12.07 -12.43 10.69
N PHE A 417 -11.57 -13.62 10.97
CA PHE A 417 -11.44 -14.17 12.31
C PHE A 417 -9.95 -14.19 12.66
N TYR A 418 -9.62 -14.04 13.93
CA TYR A 418 -8.25 -13.92 14.39
C TYR A 418 -8.03 -14.81 15.61
N TRP A 419 -7.14 -15.78 15.44
CA TRP A 419 -6.52 -16.54 16.52
C TRP A 419 -5.04 -16.15 16.61
N LEU A 420 -4.46 -16.26 17.80
CA LEU A 420 -3.02 -16.35 17.93
C LEU A 420 -2.52 -17.66 17.32
N ALA A 421 -1.37 -17.63 16.66
CA ALA A 421 -0.72 -18.86 16.18
C ALA A 421 -0.09 -19.65 17.34
N SER A 422 0.35 -18.95 18.39
CA SER A 422 0.80 -19.47 19.68
C SER A 422 0.08 -18.70 20.80
N ASP A 423 -0.59 -19.44 21.68
CA ASP A 423 -1.41 -18.92 22.78
C ASP A 423 -0.60 -18.27 23.91
N ARG A 424 0.71 -18.56 23.98
CA ARG A 424 1.66 -17.95 24.93
C ARG A 424 2.32 -16.69 24.41
N ASP A 425 2.17 -16.45 23.12
CA ASP A 425 2.77 -15.32 22.46
C ASP A 425 1.83 -14.10 22.46
N SER A 426 2.33 -12.96 21.98
CA SER A 426 1.62 -11.69 22.06
C SER A 426 0.71 -11.43 20.86
N TRP A 427 -0.40 -10.76 21.12
CA TRP A 427 -1.05 -9.92 20.11
C TRP A 427 -0.28 -8.59 20.04
N THR A 428 0.72 -8.56 19.16
CA THR A 428 1.78 -7.55 19.13
C THR A 428 1.29 -6.10 19.07
N THR A 429 0.32 -5.80 18.20
CA THR A 429 -0.26 -4.47 18.00
C THR A 429 -1.11 -3.99 19.18
N ALA A 430 -1.66 -4.92 19.96
CA ALA A 430 -2.37 -4.61 21.20
C ALA A 430 -1.42 -4.52 22.41
N GLY A 431 -0.21 -5.08 22.33
CA GLY A 431 0.69 -5.20 23.48
C GLY A 431 0.17 -6.17 24.55
N LEU A 432 -0.71 -7.11 24.17
CA LEU A 432 -1.29 -8.11 25.08
C LEU A 432 -0.56 -9.44 24.93
N GLN A 433 -0.18 -10.05 26.06
CA GLN A 433 0.44 -11.37 26.10
C GLN A 433 0.06 -12.11 27.39
N ASP A 434 -0.26 -13.40 27.27
CA ASP A 434 -0.38 -14.30 28.42
C ASP A 434 0.62 -15.45 28.26
N THR A 435 1.80 -15.32 28.90
CA THR A 435 2.85 -16.35 28.81
C THR A 435 2.45 -17.71 29.38
N SER A 436 1.32 -17.80 30.09
CA SER A 436 0.77 -19.07 30.58
C SER A 436 -0.14 -19.80 29.59
N GLY A 437 -0.60 -19.12 28.53
CA GLY A 437 -1.55 -19.67 27.54
C GLY A 437 -2.98 -19.88 28.06
N ARG A 438 -3.32 -19.34 29.25
CA ARG A 438 -4.61 -19.63 29.90
C ARG A 438 -5.74 -18.69 29.46
N SER A 439 -5.42 -17.64 28.73
CA SER A 439 -6.40 -16.66 28.23
C SER A 439 -7.13 -17.11 26.96
N GLY A 440 -6.76 -18.28 26.39
CA GLY A 440 -7.20 -18.73 25.07
C GLY A 440 -6.38 -18.08 23.96
N ASP A 441 -6.68 -18.44 22.71
CA ASP A 441 -5.99 -17.93 21.52
C ASP A 441 -6.92 -17.09 20.62
N PHE A 442 -8.23 -17.18 20.76
CA PHE A 442 -9.16 -16.39 19.94
C PHE A 442 -9.16 -14.92 20.33
N VAL A 443 -8.59 -14.10 19.46
CA VAL A 443 -8.51 -12.65 19.60
C VAL A 443 -9.85 -11.99 19.29
N GLY A 444 -10.56 -12.49 18.27
CA GLY A 444 -11.86 -11.96 17.87
C GLY A 444 -12.15 -12.09 16.38
N GLN A 445 -13.18 -11.39 15.93
CA GLN A 445 -13.53 -11.27 14.50
C GLN A 445 -13.75 -9.79 14.14
N GLN A 446 -13.38 -9.41 12.92
CA GLN A 446 -13.49 -8.04 12.43
C GLN A 446 -14.34 -8.02 11.16
N LEU A 447 -15.41 -7.23 11.18
CA LEU A 447 -16.16 -6.85 9.98
C LEU A 447 -15.71 -5.46 9.54
N GLU A 448 -15.31 -5.32 8.28
CA GLU A 448 -14.94 -4.04 7.67
C GLU A 448 -15.79 -3.74 6.44
N LEU A 449 -16.25 -2.50 6.35
CA LEU A 449 -16.90 -1.92 5.18
C LEU A 449 -16.03 -0.78 4.65
N THR A 450 -15.84 -0.71 3.33
CA THR A 450 -15.13 0.39 2.67
C THR A 450 -15.89 0.88 1.46
N ALA A 451 -15.82 2.19 1.22
CA ALA A 451 -16.33 2.82 0.01
C ALA A 451 -15.32 3.87 -0.48
N ARG A 452 -14.95 3.78 -1.75
CA ARG A 452 -14.11 4.76 -2.44
C ARG A 452 -14.88 5.37 -3.59
N TRP A 453 -14.74 6.68 -3.75
CA TRP A 453 -15.26 7.43 -4.88
C TRP A 453 -14.17 8.33 -5.48
N ASP A 454 -13.84 8.09 -6.74
CA ASP A 454 -12.92 8.88 -7.53
C ASP A 454 -13.70 9.99 -8.26
N PHE A 455 -13.94 11.14 -7.60
CA PHE A 455 -14.70 12.24 -8.21
C PHE A 455 -14.09 12.70 -9.53
N ASN A 456 -12.76 12.80 -9.59
CA ASN A 456 -11.97 12.92 -10.82
C ASN A 456 -10.51 12.47 -10.55
N SER A 457 -9.59 12.65 -11.49
CA SER A 457 -8.18 12.27 -11.34
C SER A 457 -7.39 13.11 -10.31
N SER A 458 -7.92 14.26 -9.88
CA SER A 458 -7.34 15.12 -8.84
C SER A 458 -7.97 14.92 -7.46
N LEU A 459 -9.25 14.55 -7.36
CA LEU A 459 -9.97 14.49 -6.07
C LEU A 459 -10.64 13.13 -5.90
N ASN A 460 -10.27 12.45 -4.82
CA ASN A 460 -10.80 11.14 -4.44
C ASN A 460 -11.27 11.19 -2.98
N PHE A 461 -12.28 10.38 -2.68
CA PHE A 461 -12.83 10.20 -1.35
C PHE A 461 -12.82 8.73 -0.97
N GLU A 462 -12.60 8.43 0.29
CA GLU A 462 -12.75 7.09 0.83
C GLU A 462 -13.28 7.15 2.26
N THR A 463 -14.14 6.22 2.61
CA THR A 463 -14.59 6.01 3.98
C THR A 463 -14.53 4.53 4.31
N GLY A 464 -14.38 4.21 5.59
CA GLY A 464 -14.58 2.86 6.06
C GLY A 464 -15.00 2.80 7.51
N TRP A 465 -15.56 1.67 7.86
CA TRP A 465 -15.96 1.29 9.21
C TRP A 465 -15.43 -0.11 9.50
N ALA A 466 -14.83 -0.30 10.66
CA ALA A 466 -14.40 -1.59 11.16
C ALA A 466 -15.02 -1.82 12.54
N HIS A 467 -15.59 -3.01 12.75
CA HIS A 467 -16.10 -3.45 14.04
C HIS A 467 -15.36 -4.72 14.46
N LEU A 468 -14.63 -4.64 15.57
CA LEU A 468 -13.92 -5.75 16.17
C LEU A 468 -14.70 -6.31 17.34
N PHE A 469 -15.30 -7.48 17.10
CA PHE A 469 -15.90 -8.30 18.13
C PHE A 469 -14.78 -9.01 18.91
N LYS A 470 -14.57 -8.62 20.16
CA LYS A 470 -13.47 -9.17 20.97
C LYS A 470 -13.74 -10.62 21.38
N GLY A 471 -12.78 -11.50 21.13
CA GLY A 471 -12.75 -12.88 21.61
C GLY A 471 -12.29 -12.99 23.07
N GLU A 472 -12.16 -14.22 23.59
CA GLU A 472 -11.73 -14.44 24.96
C GLU A 472 -10.32 -13.92 25.24
N PHE A 473 -9.36 -14.04 24.32
CA PHE A 473 -7.99 -13.57 24.56
C PHE A 473 -7.96 -12.05 24.75
N ALA A 474 -8.58 -11.31 23.83
CA ALA A 474 -8.68 -9.85 23.91
C ALA A 474 -9.40 -9.34 25.18
N LYS A 475 -10.24 -10.19 25.79
CA LYS A 475 -10.98 -9.87 27.02
C LYS A 475 -10.24 -10.31 28.29
N ARG A 476 -9.50 -11.43 28.26
CA ARG A 476 -8.96 -12.11 29.45
C ARG A 476 -7.46 -11.96 29.65
N ALA A 477 -6.71 -11.65 28.58
CA ALA A 477 -5.27 -11.50 28.67
C ALA A 477 -4.86 -10.53 29.80
N PRO A 478 -3.71 -10.75 30.45
CA PRO A 478 -3.13 -9.78 31.36
C PRO A 478 -3.09 -8.39 30.71
N SER A 479 -3.46 -7.35 31.48
CA SER A 479 -3.55 -5.97 30.99
C SER A 479 -4.58 -5.72 29.87
N ALA A 480 -5.47 -6.66 29.54
CA ALA A 480 -6.59 -6.38 28.63
C ALA A 480 -7.41 -5.17 29.12
N PRO A 481 -7.88 -4.29 28.22
CA PRO A 481 -8.67 -3.10 28.55
C PRO A 481 -9.74 -3.36 29.61
N THR A 482 -9.92 -2.44 30.57
CA THR A 482 -10.90 -2.62 31.65
C THR A 482 -12.32 -2.78 31.11
N ILE A 483 -12.66 -1.99 30.09
CA ILE A 483 -13.94 -2.09 29.37
C ILE A 483 -13.78 -3.18 28.30
N LYS A 484 -14.61 -4.23 28.42
CA LYS A 484 -14.56 -5.44 27.58
C LYS A 484 -15.47 -5.37 26.35
N GLU A 485 -16.07 -4.21 26.11
CA GLU A 485 -16.90 -3.93 24.94
C GLU A 485 -16.07 -4.04 23.64
N ASP A 486 -16.77 -4.26 22.55
CA ASP A 486 -16.20 -4.36 21.22
C ASP A 486 -15.64 -2.99 20.76
N VAL A 487 -14.94 -2.95 19.63
CA VAL A 487 -14.32 -1.70 19.14
C VAL A 487 -14.93 -1.33 17.81
N ASP A 488 -15.48 -0.12 17.72
CA ASP A 488 -15.92 0.49 16.48
C ASP A 488 -14.88 1.52 16.03
N TYR A 489 -14.49 1.47 14.77
CA TYR A 489 -13.61 2.46 14.17
C TYR A 489 -14.20 2.95 12.87
N VAL A 490 -14.23 4.27 12.68
CA VAL A 490 -14.74 4.93 11.48
C VAL A 490 -13.70 5.92 10.98
N TYR A 491 -13.57 6.02 9.66
CA TYR A 491 -12.83 7.11 9.04
C TYR A 491 -13.51 7.64 7.78
N VAL A 492 -13.24 8.91 7.50
CA VAL A 492 -13.54 9.56 6.23
C VAL A 492 -12.28 10.27 5.80
N GLN A 493 -11.86 10.08 4.55
CA GLN A 493 -10.71 10.74 3.98
C GLN A 493 -10.95 11.30 2.58
N SER A 494 -10.29 12.42 2.32
CA SER A 494 -10.09 12.97 0.98
C SER A 494 -8.63 12.86 0.58
N GLN A 495 -8.41 12.73 -0.72
CA GLN A 495 -7.10 12.80 -1.34
C GLN A 495 -7.18 13.76 -2.52
N LEU A 496 -6.38 14.81 -2.46
CA LEU A 496 -6.22 15.82 -3.48
C LEU A 496 -4.85 15.66 -4.15
N ARG A 497 -4.81 15.81 -5.48
CA ARG A 497 -3.60 15.72 -6.30
C ARG A 497 -3.56 16.85 -7.30
N PHE A 498 -2.43 17.55 -7.30
CA PHE A 498 -2.07 18.56 -8.28
C PHE A 498 -0.89 18.11 -9.14
#